data_AF-A0A1Y1V0H1-F1
#
_entry.id   AF-A0A1Y1V0H1-F1
#
_cell.length_a   1.000
_cell.length_b   1.000
_cell.length_c   1.000
_cell.angle_alpha   90.00
_cell.angle_beta   90.00
_cell.angle_gamma   90.00
#
_symmetry.space_group_name_H-M   'P 1'
#
loop_
_entity.id
_entity.type
_entity.pdbx_description
1 polymer ?
#
loop_
_entity_poly.entity_id
_entity_poly.type
_entity_poly.pdbx_seq_one_letter_code
_entity_poly.pdbx_strand_id
1 'polypeptide(L)'
;MLKATNSETFSIKEYEYEELKTHRMLFIHDILSPEITILHNKEHQIFQIGNPKFNFQFIRILGLVTDINEDTLWIDDSTGCISVKLPINGLYSNKLNIIHSGCQLEVLGCLKEIHNKSINKIERYIEGKSFNIKNDPIYEILRSLEIIKLYKENYFSGIHKPKKVTSIMLEDEDDVNDIKLSTYPGQVNPKKRKLEEEKEENNDSDNYSDFDNSIYDFEDITNIESSFRESENQIFELLKKYPNGLSFDSIHKKLNIPNEDLNQSLQNLQASSKIYINQNKYFIL
;
A
#
# COMPACT_ATOMS: atom_id res chain seq x y z
N MET A 1 -3.02 2.91 -24.83
CA MET A 1 -2.92 1.72 -25.72
C MET A 1 -1.57 1.06 -25.44
N LEU A 2 -1.58 -0.17 -24.90
CA LEU A 2 -0.35 -0.92 -24.57
C LEU A 2 0.46 -1.17 -25.86
N LYS A 3 1.78 -1.00 -25.81
CA LYS A 3 2.69 -1.30 -26.94
C LYS A 3 3.41 -2.60 -26.65
N ALA A 4 3.35 -3.55 -27.57
CA ALA A 4 4.11 -4.80 -27.47
C ALA A 4 5.61 -4.54 -27.69
N THR A 5 6.44 -4.85 -26.70
CA THR A 5 7.89 -5.00 -26.85
C THR A 5 8.21 -6.49 -26.85
N ASN A 6 8.67 -7.03 -27.98
CA ASN A 6 9.09 -8.42 -28.09
C ASN A 6 10.37 -8.68 -27.29
N SER A 7 10.40 -9.82 -26.59
CA SER A 7 11.38 -10.21 -25.58
C SER A 7 12.67 -10.80 -26.14
N GLU A 8 13.79 -10.42 -25.55
CA GLU A 8 14.99 -11.26 -25.47
C GLU A 8 14.81 -12.32 -24.37
N THR A 9 15.38 -13.51 -24.56
CA THR A 9 15.41 -14.56 -23.53
C THR A 9 16.20 -14.08 -22.32
N PHE A 10 15.52 -13.88 -21.19
CA PHE A 10 16.12 -13.36 -19.97
C PHE A 10 16.53 -14.50 -19.01
N SER A 11 17.80 -14.53 -18.60
CA SER A 11 18.30 -15.44 -17.56
C SER A 11 18.32 -14.72 -16.22
N ILE A 12 17.54 -15.22 -15.26
CA ILE A 12 17.33 -14.63 -13.94
C ILE A 12 18.32 -15.25 -12.97
N LYS A 13 18.98 -14.43 -12.13
CA LYS A 13 19.87 -14.94 -11.08
C LYS A 13 19.05 -15.48 -9.90
N GLU A 14 19.62 -16.39 -9.11
CA GLU A 14 18.89 -17.09 -8.04
C GLU A 14 18.27 -16.14 -6.98
N TYR A 15 18.96 -15.05 -6.63
CA TYR A 15 18.40 -14.04 -5.70
C TYR A 15 17.20 -13.26 -6.30
N GLU A 16 17.17 -13.07 -7.62
CA GLU A 16 16.07 -12.40 -8.31
C GLU A 16 14.83 -13.30 -8.36
N TYR A 17 14.99 -14.63 -8.32
CA TYR A 17 13.86 -15.56 -8.21
C TYR A 17 13.11 -15.45 -6.88
N GLU A 18 13.81 -15.23 -5.77
CA GLU A 18 13.15 -15.02 -4.48
C GLU A 18 12.37 -13.69 -4.45
N GLU A 19 12.92 -12.64 -5.06
CA GLU A 19 12.21 -11.37 -5.20
C GLU A 19 10.93 -11.50 -6.04
N LEU A 20 10.95 -12.34 -7.09
CA LEU A 20 9.78 -12.60 -7.94
C LEU A 20 8.63 -13.28 -7.19
N LYS A 21 8.90 -14.00 -6.09
CA LYS A 21 7.85 -14.62 -5.23
C LYS A 21 7.11 -13.60 -4.37
N THR A 22 7.67 -12.40 -4.21
CA THR A 22 7.06 -11.34 -3.37
C THR A 22 5.88 -10.71 -4.10
N HIS A 23 4.74 -10.57 -3.41
CA HIS A 23 3.60 -9.84 -3.95
C HIS A 23 3.86 -8.34 -3.81
N ARG A 24 4.04 -7.65 -4.95
CA ARG A 24 4.29 -6.21 -4.97
C ARG A 24 2.98 -5.43 -4.85
N MET A 25 3.00 -4.34 -4.09
CA MET A 25 1.85 -3.45 -3.93
C MET A 25 2.05 -2.25 -4.84
N LEU A 26 1.28 -2.21 -5.92
CA LEU A 26 1.37 -1.20 -6.96
C LEU A 26 -0.02 -0.62 -7.21
N PHE A 27 -0.08 0.64 -7.64
CA PHE A 27 -1.31 1.21 -8.17
C PHE A 27 -1.70 0.49 -9.47
N ILE A 28 -3.01 0.34 -9.70
CA ILE A 28 -3.53 -0.28 -10.92
C ILE A 28 -3.10 0.51 -12.16
N HIS A 29 -3.02 1.85 -12.05
CA HIS A 29 -2.46 2.70 -13.10
C HIS A 29 -1.10 2.20 -13.59
N ASP A 30 -0.19 1.92 -12.66
CA ASP A 30 1.18 1.52 -12.97
C ASP A 30 1.21 0.13 -13.60
N ILE A 31 0.38 -0.80 -13.10
CA ILE A 31 0.20 -2.16 -13.66
C ILE A 31 -0.31 -2.11 -15.12
N LEU A 32 -1.14 -1.13 -15.44
CA LEU A 32 -1.68 -0.94 -16.79
C LEU A 32 -0.83 0.00 -17.64
N SER A 33 0.30 0.47 -17.13
CA SER A 33 1.17 1.40 -17.86
C SER A 33 1.80 0.72 -19.08
N PRO A 34 1.80 1.37 -20.26
CA PRO A 34 2.47 0.85 -21.44
C PRO A 34 4.00 0.79 -21.28
N GLU A 35 4.56 1.42 -20.24
CA GLU A 35 6.01 1.42 -19.96
C GLU A 35 6.50 0.11 -19.33
N ILE A 36 5.59 -0.75 -18.89
CA ILE A 36 5.95 -2.07 -18.38
C ILE A 36 6.55 -2.91 -19.50
N THR A 37 7.78 -3.36 -19.26
CA THR A 37 8.46 -4.32 -20.14
C THR A 37 8.12 -5.73 -19.70
N ILE A 38 7.85 -6.64 -20.66
CA ILE A 38 7.59 -8.05 -20.38
C ILE A 38 8.81 -8.88 -20.79
N LEU A 39 9.35 -9.60 -19.82
CA LEU A 39 10.41 -10.57 -19.99
C LEU A 39 9.76 -11.97 -19.98
N HIS A 40 9.98 -12.73 -21.04
CA HIS A 40 9.46 -14.09 -21.15
C HIS A 40 10.52 -15.10 -20.72
N ASN A 41 10.17 -15.92 -19.72
CA ASN A 41 10.81 -17.21 -19.47
C ASN A 41 9.85 -18.32 -19.94
N LYS A 42 10.35 -19.53 -20.23
CA LYS A 42 9.58 -20.66 -20.76
C LYS A 42 8.29 -20.96 -19.98
N GLU A 43 8.25 -20.62 -18.69
CA GLU A 43 7.11 -20.91 -17.79
C GLU A 43 6.40 -19.65 -17.25
N HIS A 44 7.03 -18.48 -17.33
CA HIS A 44 6.57 -17.29 -16.60
C HIS A 44 6.66 -15.99 -17.42
N GLN A 45 5.68 -15.11 -17.21
CA GLN A 45 5.71 -13.73 -17.64
C GLN A 45 6.22 -12.89 -16.47
N ILE A 46 7.32 -12.18 -16.69
CA ILE A 46 7.92 -11.29 -15.70
C ILE A 46 7.74 -9.86 -16.20
N PHE A 47 7.26 -9.01 -15.31
CA PHE A 47 6.97 -7.61 -15.59
C PHE A 47 8.07 -6.76 -14.96
N GLN A 48 8.49 -5.73 -15.68
CA GLN A 48 9.54 -4.82 -15.23
C GLN A 48 9.07 -3.39 -15.37
N ILE A 49 9.18 -2.62 -14.29
CA ILE A 49 8.78 -1.20 -14.22
C ILE A 49 9.80 -0.39 -13.41
N GLY A 50 9.78 0.93 -13.57
CA GLY A 50 10.51 1.85 -12.71
C GLY A 50 11.86 2.32 -13.22
N ASN A 51 12.48 3.19 -12.43
CA ASN A 51 13.88 3.61 -12.60
C ASN A 51 14.48 3.87 -11.20
N PRO A 52 15.38 3.03 -10.65
CA PRO A 52 15.89 1.80 -11.24
C PRO A 52 14.76 0.80 -11.52
N LYS A 53 14.92 0.02 -12.58
CA LYS A 53 13.94 -1.00 -12.96
C LYS A 53 13.94 -2.13 -11.93
N PHE A 54 12.76 -2.60 -11.54
CA PHE A 54 12.60 -3.81 -10.74
C PHE A 54 11.64 -4.78 -11.42
N ASN A 55 11.83 -6.08 -11.16
CA ASN A 55 11.07 -7.16 -11.74
C ASN A 55 10.00 -7.67 -10.76
N PHE A 56 8.85 -8.07 -11.28
CA PHE A 56 7.78 -8.64 -10.49
C PHE A 56 6.91 -9.58 -11.34
N GLN A 57 6.20 -10.47 -10.63
CA GLN A 57 5.23 -11.39 -11.23
C GLN A 57 3.95 -11.40 -10.41
N PHE A 58 4.08 -11.44 -9.08
CA PHE A 58 2.96 -11.40 -8.16
C PHE A 58 2.67 -9.98 -7.69
N ILE A 59 1.38 -9.67 -7.61
CA ILE A 59 0.87 -8.37 -7.19
C ILE A 59 -0.18 -8.54 -6.10
N ARG A 60 -0.26 -7.51 -5.27
CA ARG A 60 -1.29 -7.31 -4.26
C ARG A 60 -1.98 -5.98 -4.55
N ILE A 61 -3.28 -6.03 -4.80
CA ILE A 61 -4.10 -4.84 -5.02
C ILE A 61 -5.22 -4.78 -3.99
N LEU A 62 -5.71 -3.59 -3.72
CA LEU A 62 -6.92 -3.34 -2.95
C LEU A 62 -7.71 -2.29 -3.72
N GLY A 63 -8.99 -2.55 -3.95
CA GLY A 63 -9.90 -1.61 -4.58
C GLY A 63 -11.35 -2.02 -4.40
N LEU A 64 -12.24 -1.24 -4.98
CA LEU A 64 -13.67 -1.51 -5.01
C LEU A 64 -14.01 -2.40 -6.20
N VAL A 65 -14.84 -3.40 -5.98
CA VAL A 65 -15.43 -4.19 -7.06
C VAL A 65 -16.45 -3.32 -7.77
N THR A 66 -16.21 -2.98 -9.03
CA THR A 66 -17.10 -2.13 -9.84
C THR A 66 -18.09 -2.97 -10.62
N ASP A 67 -17.64 -4.10 -11.17
CA ASP A 67 -18.45 -5.00 -11.98
C ASP A 67 -18.05 -6.48 -11.76
N ILE A 68 -19.01 -7.38 -11.98
CA ILE A 68 -18.86 -8.83 -11.83
C ILE A 68 -19.46 -9.51 -13.05
N ASN A 69 -18.63 -10.22 -13.80
CA ASN A 69 -19.08 -11.03 -14.94
C ASN A 69 -18.50 -12.44 -14.82
N GLU A 70 -19.37 -13.42 -14.59
CA GLU A 70 -19.01 -14.82 -14.37
C GLU A 70 -17.95 -14.98 -13.25
N ASP A 71 -16.73 -15.38 -13.59
CA ASP A 71 -15.59 -15.59 -12.69
C ASP A 71 -14.62 -14.39 -12.65
N THR A 72 -14.97 -13.32 -13.36
CA THR A 72 -14.15 -12.13 -13.56
C THR A 72 -14.73 -10.94 -12.81
N LEU A 73 -13.92 -10.36 -11.93
CA LEU A 73 -14.22 -9.15 -11.16
C LEU A 73 -13.47 -7.97 -11.76
N TRP A 74 -14.09 -6.80 -11.82
CA TRP A 74 -13.42 -5.55 -12.16
C TRP A 74 -13.15 -4.77 -10.89
N ILE A 75 -11.88 -4.49 -10.62
CA ILE A 75 -11.45 -3.80 -9.39
C ILE A 75 -10.89 -2.43 -9.76
N ASP A 76 -11.36 -1.40 -9.06
CA ASP A 76 -10.95 0.00 -9.20
C ASP A 76 -10.32 0.51 -7.91
N ASP A 77 -9.10 1.06 -7.99
CA ASP A 77 -8.36 1.64 -6.86
C ASP A 77 -8.27 3.18 -6.93
N SER A 78 -9.13 3.82 -7.73
CA SER A 78 -9.12 5.25 -8.09
C SER A 78 -7.98 5.69 -9.01
N THR A 79 -7.00 4.83 -9.30
CA THR A 79 -5.92 5.13 -10.26
C THR A 79 -6.12 4.40 -11.60
N GLY A 80 -6.81 3.26 -11.57
CA GLY A 80 -7.20 2.51 -12.75
C GLY A 80 -8.13 1.35 -12.40
N CYS A 81 -8.62 0.67 -13.43
CA CYS A 81 -9.51 -0.47 -13.30
C CYS A 81 -8.92 -1.69 -14.01
N ILE A 82 -8.83 -2.83 -13.32
CA ILE A 82 -8.26 -4.07 -13.85
C ILE A 82 -9.18 -5.26 -13.58
N SER A 83 -9.21 -6.20 -14.54
CA SER A 83 -9.93 -7.45 -14.39
C SER A 83 -9.13 -8.46 -13.56
N VAL A 84 -9.84 -9.18 -12.70
CA VAL A 84 -9.32 -10.21 -11.81
C VAL A 84 -10.12 -11.47 -12.01
N LYS A 85 -9.44 -12.57 -12.36
CA LYS A 85 -10.05 -13.90 -12.47
C LYS A 85 -9.81 -14.66 -11.19
N LEU A 86 -10.87 -15.01 -10.47
CA LEU A 86 -10.76 -15.79 -9.23
C LEU A 86 -10.90 -17.29 -9.50
N PRO A 87 -10.10 -18.15 -8.84
CA PRO A 87 -10.14 -19.58 -9.07
C PRO A 87 -11.42 -20.17 -8.49
N ILE A 88 -12.29 -20.68 -9.37
CA ILE A 88 -13.59 -21.30 -9.03
C ILE A 88 -13.41 -22.51 -8.09
N ASN A 89 -12.25 -23.18 -8.12
CA ASN A 89 -11.95 -24.37 -7.32
C ASN A 89 -10.89 -24.12 -6.21
N GLY A 90 -10.72 -22.87 -5.78
CA GLY A 90 -9.73 -22.51 -4.76
C GLY A 90 -10.23 -22.62 -3.30
N LEU A 91 -9.32 -22.40 -2.34
CA LEU A 91 -9.62 -22.38 -0.89
C LEU A 91 -10.77 -21.42 -0.50
N TYR A 92 -11.06 -20.44 -1.37
CA TYR A 92 -12.05 -19.39 -1.16
C TYR A 92 -13.23 -19.45 -2.15
N SER A 93 -13.38 -20.55 -2.91
CA SER A 93 -14.50 -20.73 -3.85
C SER A 93 -15.86 -20.55 -3.18
N ASN A 94 -16.01 -21.07 -1.97
CA ASN A 94 -17.23 -20.96 -1.16
C ASN A 94 -17.54 -19.52 -0.69
N LYS A 95 -16.57 -18.60 -0.81
CA LYS A 95 -16.70 -17.18 -0.46
C LYS A 95 -16.89 -16.29 -1.69
N LEU A 96 -17.05 -16.83 -2.90
CA LEU A 96 -17.33 -16.00 -4.08
C LEU A 96 -18.74 -15.39 -4.00
N ASN A 97 -19.70 -16.11 -3.43
CA ASN A 97 -21.10 -15.68 -3.32
C ASN A 97 -21.31 -14.43 -2.44
N ILE A 98 -20.33 -14.05 -1.64
CA ILE A 98 -20.40 -12.86 -0.77
C ILE A 98 -19.76 -11.61 -1.42
N ILE A 99 -19.13 -11.75 -2.58
CA ILE A 99 -18.56 -10.62 -3.32
C ILE A 99 -19.67 -10.00 -4.16
N HIS A 100 -19.90 -8.70 -3.99
CA HIS A 100 -20.81 -7.91 -4.82
C HIS A 100 -20.17 -6.59 -5.24
N SER A 101 -20.76 -5.92 -6.23
CA SER A 101 -20.33 -4.57 -6.61
C SER A 101 -20.42 -3.63 -5.40
N GLY A 102 -19.41 -2.78 -5.24
CA GLY A 102 -19.19 -1.93 -4.07
C GLY A 102 -18.41 -2.59 -2.92
N CYS A 103 -18.13 -3.89 -2.95
CA CYS A 103 -17.25 -4.50 -1.96
C CYS A 103 -15.82 -3.99 -2.13
N GLN A 104 -15.16 -3.67 -1.01
CA GLN A 104 -13.73 -3.47 -1.01
C GLN A 104 -13.02 -4.82 -0.92
N LEU A 105 -12.17 -5.10 -1.91
CA LEU A 105 -11.53 -6.40 -2.08
C LEU A 105 -10.02 -6.25 -2.18
N GLU A 106 -9.33 -6.93 -1.28
CA GLU A 106 -7.89 -7.14 -1.36
C GLU A 106 -7.62 -8.44 -2.11
N VAL A 107 -6.82 -8.38 -3.19
CA VAL A 107 -6.50 -9.54 -4.03
C VAL A 107 -5.00 -9.74 -4.10
N LEU A 108 -4.58 -11.00 -3.95
CA LEU A 108 -3.23 -11.49 -4.22
C LEU A 108 -3.28 -12.34 -5.48
N GLY A 109 -2.42 -12.08 -6.46
CA GLY A 109 -2.44 -12.83 -7.71
C GLY A 109 -1.19 -12.68 -8.57
N CYS A 110 -1.19 -13.41 -9.68
CA CYS A 110 -0.18 -13.30 -10.73
C CYS A 110 -0.68 -12.33 -11.80
N LEU A 111 0.14 -11.36 -12.19
CA LEU A 111 -0.16 -10.55 -13.35
C LEU A 111 0.02 -11.39 -14.63
N LYS A 112 -0.88 -11.22 -15.60
CA LYS A 112 -0.83 -11.87 -16.90
C LYS A 112 -1.13 -10.84 -17.98
N GLU A 113 -0.47 -10.98 -19.12
CA GLU A 113 -0.80 -10.26 -20.35
C GLU A 113 -1.09 -11.28 -21.46
N ILE A 114 -2.22 -11.09 -22.14
CA ILE A 114 -2.61 -11.89 -23.31
C ILE A 114 -2.77 -10.95 -24.50
N HIS A 115 -2.20 -11.34 -25.63
CA HIS A 115 -2.44 -10.70 -26.92
C HIS A 115 -3.57 -11.42 -27.65
N ASN A 116 -4.72 -10.77 -27.74
CA ASN A 116 -5.81 -11.26 -28.57
C ASN A 116 -5.59 -10.86 -30.03
N LYS A 117 -5.08 -11.80 -30.82
CA LYS A 117 -4.73 -11.60 -32.24
C LYS A 117 -5.93 -11.20 -33.10
N SER A 118 -7.14 -11.64 -32.77
CA SER A 118 -8.33 -11.39 -33.62
C SER A 118 -8.78 -9.93 -33.59
N ILE A 119 -8.64 -9.27 -32.43
CA ILE A 119 -9.03 -7.86 -32.23
C ILE A 119 -7.82 -6.93 -32.05
N ASN A 120 -6.61 -7.45 -32.27
CA ASN A 120 -5.33 -6.79 -32.03
C ASN A 120 -5.30 -5.98 -30.71
N LYS A 121 -5.87 -6.57 -29.65
CA LYS A 121 -5.98 -5.95 -28.33
C LYS A 121 -5.08 -6.71 -27.37
N ILE A 122 -4.28 -5.95 -26.63
CA ILE A 122 -3.49 -6.45 -25.51
C ILE A 122 -4.32 -6.22 -24.26
N GLU A 123 -4.47 -7.27 -23.45
CA GLU A 123 -5.20 -7.23 -22.21
C GLU A 123 -4.32 -7.74 -21.07
N ARG A 124 -4.27 -6.96 -19.99
CA ARG A 124 -3.69 -7.36 -18.72
C ARG A 124 -4.78 -7.66 -17.73
N TYR A 125 -4.61 -8.74 -16.98
CA TYR A 125 -5.52 -9.16 -15.93
C TYR A 125 -4.74 -9.85 -14.81
N ILE A 126 -5.37 -9.97 -13.66
CA ILE A 126 -4.81 -10.66 -12.50
C ILE A 126 -5.42 -12.06 -12.42
N GLU A 127 -4.58 -13.08 -12.45
CA GLU A 127 -4.97 -14.42 -12.05
C GLU A 127 -4.89 -14.51 -10.52
N GLY A 128 -6.05 -14.41 -9.87
CA GLY A 128 -6.18 -14.38 -8.42
C GLY A 128 -5.75 -15.71 -7.80
N LYS A 129 -5.04 -15.63 -6.67
CA LYS A 129 -4.64 -16.78 -5.84
C LYS A 129 -5.37 -16.78 -4.51
N SER A 130 -5.58 -15.60 -3.95
CA SER A 130 -6.24 -15.40 -2.67
C SER A 130 -6.89 -14.01 -2.65
N PHE A 131 -7.93 -13.86 -1.84
CA PHE A 131 -8.58 -12.58 -1.63
C PHE A 131 -9.05 -12.42 -0.18
N ASN A 132 -9.27 -11.18 0.21
CA ASN A 132 -9.87 -10.82 1.49
C ASN A 132 -10.82 -9.64 1.30
N ILE A 133 -12.05 -9.77 1.80
CA ILE A 133 -13.03 -8.68 1.78
C ILE A 133 -12.68 -7.75 2.94
N LYS A 134 -12.56 -6.45 2.64
CA LYS A 134 -12.33 -5.41 3.63
C LYS A 134 -13.64 -4.67 3.85
N ASN A 135 -14.01 -4.50 5.13
CA ASN A 135 -15.24 -3.82 5.52
C ASN A 135 -14.96 -2.44 6.12
N ASP A 136 -13.69 -2.04 6.18
CA ASP A 136 -13.26 -0.83 6.84
C ASP A 136 -12.76 0.17 5.78
N PRO A 137 -13.46 1.30 5.60
CA PRO A 137 -13.12 2.31 4.59
C PRO A 137 -11.74 2.94 4.81
N ILE A 138 -11.18 2.85 6.03
CA ILE A 138 -9.84 3.37 6.34
C ILE A 138 -8.78 2.74 5.43
N TYR A 139 -8.98 1.49 4.99
CA TYR A 139 -8.04 0.82 4.09
C TYR A 139 -7.90 1.48 2.72
N GLU A 140 -8.89 2.24 2.23
CA GLU A 140 -8.77 3.00 0.97
C GLU A 140 -7.66 4.05 1.07
N ILE A 141 -7.55 4.68 2.24
CA ILE A 141 -6.56 5.71 2.54
C ILE A 141 -5.21 5.06 2.86
N LEU A 142 -5.20 4.11 3.81
CA LEU A 142 -3.96 3.49 4.28
C LEU A 142 -3.21 2.77 3.16
N ARG A 143 -3.92 2.08 2.26
CA ARG A 143 -3.27 1.37 1.15
C ARG A 143 -2.52 2.33 0.24
N SER A 144 -3.14 3.45 -0.11
CA SER A 144 -2.51 4.45 -0.98
C SER A 144 -1.24 5.01 -0.34
N LEU A 145 -1.28 5.31 0.97
CA LEU A 145 -0.11 5.77 1.73
C LEU A 145 1.00 4.71 1.79
N GLU A 146 0.63 3.44 1.99
CA GLU A 146 1.58 2.32 2.01
C GLU A 146 2.28 2.14 0.66
N ILE A 147 1.54 2.22 -0.46
CA ILE A 147 2.10 2.14 -1.81
C ILE A 147 3.08 3.31 -2.04
N ILE A 148 2.68 4.54 -1.70
CA ILE A 148 3.55 5.72 -1.84
C ILE A 148 4.85 5.56 -1.02
N LYS A 149 4.74 5.05 0.21
CA LYS A 149 5.91 4.77 1.06
C LYS A 149 6.84 3.75 0.40
N LEU A 150 6.29 2.64 -0.11
CA LEU A 150 7.07 1.62 -0.83
C LEU A 150 7.73 2.15 -2.09
N TYR A 151 7.05 3.05 -2.81
CA TYR A 151 7.59 3.68 -4.00
C TYR A 151 8.85 4.48 -3.64
N LYS A 152 8.76 5.27 -2.56
CA LYS A 152 9.86 6.09 -2.07
C LYS A 152 11.03 5.28 -1.51
N GLU A 153 10.73 4.24 -0.73
CA GLU A 153 11.75 3.50 0.05
C GLU A 153 12.35 2.32 -0.71
N ASN A 154 11.54 1.63 -1.53
CA ASN A 154 11.90 0.30 -2.04
C ASN A 154 11.94 0.24 -3.57
N TYR A 155 10.96 0.81 -4.26
CA TYR A 155 10.82 0.59 -5.71
C TYR A 155 11.58 1.62 -6.54
N PHE A 156 11.65 2.89 -6.09
CA PHE A 156 12.32 3.98 -6.80
C PHE A 156 13.41 4.68 -5.96
N SER A 157 13.86 4.05 -4.86
CA SER A 157 14.84 4.64 -3.93
C SER A 157 16.25 4.82 -4.51
N GLY A 158 16.52 4.28 -5.71
CA GLY A 158 17.76 4.53 -6.45
C GLY A 158 17.87 5.94 -7.04
N ILE A 159 16.76 6.71 -7.13
CA ILE A 159 16.72 8.03 -7.78
C ILE A 159 17.42 9.10 -6.91
N HIS A 160 17.40 8.95 -5.59
CA HIS A 160 18.00 9.92 -4.66
C HIS A 160 18.61 9.22 -3.45
N LYS A 161 19.67 8.42 -3.64
CA LYS A 161 20.70 8.45 -2.60
C LYS A 161 21.39 9.79 -2.76
N PRO A 162 21.27 10.75 -1.83
CA PRO A 162 22.17 11.88 -1.86
C PRO A 162 23.56 11.26 -1.95
N LYS A 163 24.30 11.54 -3.04
CA LYS A 163 25.73 11.28 -3.05
C LYS A 163 26.19 11.84 -1.74
N LYS A 164 26.81 11.03 -0.88
CA LYS A 164 27.55 11.55 0.27
C LYS A 164 28.35 12.68 -0.32
N VAL A 165 27.97 13.91 -0.01
CA VAL A 165 28.81 15.06 -0.23
C VAL A 165 29.94 14.73 0.72
N THR A 166 30.98 14.07 0.19
CA THR A 166 32.30 14.12 0.79
C THR A 166 32.47 15.59 1.06
N SER A 167 32.46 15.93 2.35
CA SER A 167 32.67 17.27 2.88
C SER A 167 33.52 18.03 1.88
N ILE A 168 32.89 18.96 1.16
CA ILE A 168 33.64 19.90 0.33
C ILE A 168 34.48 20.62 1.36
N MET A 169 35.74 20.23 1.47
CA MET A 169 36.73 21.10 2.03
C MET A 169 36.67 22.30 1.10
N LEU A 170 36.23 23.42 1.67
CA LEU A 170 36.35 24.73 1.06
C LEU A 170 37.84 24.95 0.92
N GLU A 171 38.39 24.49 -0.20
CA GLU A 171 39.64 25.03 -0.71
C GLU A 171 39.28 26.31 -1.45
N ASP A 172 40.08 27.32 -1.14
CA ASP A 172 39.84 28.72 -1.38
C ASP A 172 39.69 29.07 -2.86
N GLU A 173 38.87 30.10 -3.07
CA GLU A 173 38.88 31.11 -4.14
C GLU A 173 39.20 30.73 -5.60
N ASP A 174 38.27 31.18 -6.46
CA ASP A 174 38.42 31.59 -7.85
C ASP A 174 37.80 30.71 -8.97
N ASP A 175 37.16 31.43 -9.90
CA ASP A 175 36.70 31.06 -11.24
C ASP A 175 35.34 30.33 -11.45
N VAL A 176 34.27 31.15 -11.45
CA VAL A 176 33.46 31.49 -12.64
C VAL A 176 33.06 30.35 -13.61
N ASN A 177 31.79 29.89 -13.54
CA ASN A 177 30.76 30.04 -14.60
C ASN A 177 29.58 29.05 -14.47
N ASP A 178 28.37 29.62 -14.59
CA ASP A 178 27.13 29.04 -15.12
C ASP A 178 26.81 27.56 -14.85
N ILE A 179 25.99 27.33 -13.82
CA ILE A 179 25.05 26.19 -13.81
C ILE A 179 23.63 26.75 -13.82
N LYS A 180 23.00 26.70 -15.00
CA LYS A 180 21.55 26.91 -15.16
C LYS A 180 20.80 25.79 -14.44
N LEU A 181 20.30 26.08 -13.24
CA LEU A 181 19.20 25.32 -12.63
C LEU A 181 17.90 25.68 -13.34
N SER A 182 17.62 25.03 -14.48
CA SER A 182 16.30 25.08 -15.11
C SER A 182 15.83 23.66 -15.42
N THR A 183 15.01 23.11 -14.54
CA THR A 183 13.69 22.50 -14.82
C THR A 183 13.21 21.71 -13.60
N TYR A 184 12.67 22.42 -12.61
CA TYR A 184 11.61 21.90 -11.74
C TYR A 184 10.32 22.61 -12.18
N PRO A 185 9.27 21.92 -12.65
CA PRO A 185 7.96 22.53 -12.80
C PRO A 185 7.35 22.61 -11.39
N GLY A 186 7.20 23.82 -10.85
CA GLY A 186 6.41 24.07 -9.64
C GLY A 186 7.06 24.84 -8.50
N GLN A 187 8.24 25.44 -8.66
CA GLN A 187 8.71 26.41 -7.65
C GLN A 187 8.06 27.78 -7.87
N VAL A 188 6.95 27.99 -7.16
CA VAL A 188 6.40 29.33 -6.92
C VAL A 188 7.42 30.09 -6.08
N ASN A 189 8.13 30.99 -6.74
CA ASN A 189 8.99 31.98 -6.10
C ASN A 189 8.13 32.83 -5.14
N PRO A 190 8.40 32.88 -3.82
CA PRO A 190 7.74 33.84 -2.96
C PRO A 190 8.38 35.21 -3.22
N LYS A 191 8.03 35.85 -4.35
CA LYS A 191 8.27 37.27 -4.49
C LYS A 191 7.42 37.95 -3.42
N LYS A 192 8.11 38.51 -2.41
CA LYS A 192 7.56 39.49 -1.47
C LYS A 192 6.73 40.49 -2.26
N ARG A 193 5.40 40.34 -2.23
CA ARG A 193 4.47 41.39 -2.61
C ARG A 193 4.67 42.50 -1.59
N LYS A 194 5.19 43.64 -2.02
CA LYS A 194 4.95 44.89 -1.32
C LYS A 194 3.44 45.11 -1.42
N LEU A 195 2.75 45.03 -0.28
CA LEU A 195 1.40 45.54 -0.14
C LEU A 195 1.52 47.06 -0.20
N GLU A 196 1.10 47.65 -1.32
CA GLU A 196 0.67 49.04 -1.31
C GLU A 196 -0.73 49.07 -0.71
N GLU A 197 -0.85 49.88 0.34
CA GLU A 197 -2.10 50.21 1.02
C GLU A 197 -3.00 50.97 0.06
N GLU A 198 -4.05 50.33 -0.43
CA GLU A 198 -5.24 51.05 -0.91
C GLU A 198 -6.41 50.68 0.00
N LYS A 199 -6.94 51.75 0.62
CA LYS A 199 -8.06 51.75 1.53
C LYS A 199 -9.32 51.43 0.76
N GLU A 200 -10.02 50.37 1.15
CA GLU A 200 -11.47 50.31 0.98
C GLU A 200 -12.13 49.86 2.29
N GLU A 201 -13.15 50.62 2.64
CA GLU A 201 -13.89 50.61 3.88
C GLU A 201 -14.94 49.49 3.91
N ASN A 202 -14.99 48.81 5.06
CA ASN A 202 -16.17 48.43 5.83
C ASN A 202 -17.15 47.32 5.37
N ASN A 203 -17.38 46.45 6.37
CA ASN A 203 -18.59 45.68 6.72
C ASN A 203 -18.85 44.44 5.84
N ASP A 204 -18.76 43.22 6.37
CA ASP A 204 -19.50 42.71 7.53
C ASP A 204 -18.82 41.50 8.19
N SER A 205 -19.12 41.35 9.48
CA SER A 205 -18.68 40.30 10.39
C SER A 205 -19.17 38.90 9.99
N ASP A 206 -18.32 37.89 10.17
CA ASP A 206 -18.71 36.71 10.95
C ASP A 206 -17.49 36.03 11.59
N ASN A 207 -17.62 35.87 12.91
CA ASN A 207 -16.71 35.16 13.80
C ASN A 207 -16.63 33.67 13.46
N TYR A 208 -15.43 33.15 13.24
CA TYR A 208 -15.03 31.83 13.70
C TYR A 208 -13.61 31.91 14.24
N SER A 209 -13.53 32.14 15.55
CA SER A 209 -12.34 31.99 16.36
C SER A 209 -12.07 30.50 16.62
N ASP A 210 -10.78 30.15 16.59
CA ASP A 210 -10.15 29.06 17.33
C ASP A 210 -10.54 27.62 16.93
N PHE A 211 -9.91 27.13 15.86
CA PHE A 211 -9.41 25.75 15.87
C PHE A 211 -7.89 25.79 15.92
N ASP A 212 -7.37 25.47 17.10
CA ASP A 212 -5.98 25.16 17.37
C ASP A 212 -5.43 24.21 16.28
N ASN A 213 -4.48 24.72 15.50
CA ASN A 213 -3.55 23.91 14.74
C ASN A 213 -2.60 23.21 15.73
N SER A 214 -3.06 22.16 16.41
CA SER A 214 -2.14 21.13 16.89
C SER A 214 -1.90 20.17 15.73
N ILE A 215 -0.82 20.43 15.00
CA ILE A 215 -0.17 19.43 14.14
C ILE A 215 0.11 18.22 15.05
N TYR A 216 -0.68 17.15 14.91
CA TYR A 216 -0.32 15.86 15.47
C TYR A 216 0.91 15.38 14.69
N ASP A 217 2.06 15.35 15.37
CA ASP A 217 3.30 14.84 14.82
C ASP A 217 3.13 13.36 14.45
N PHE A 218 3.51 13.01 13.21
CA PHE A 218 3.41 11.67 12.64
C PHE A 218 4.16 10.58 13.43
N GLU A 219 5.00 10.96 14.40
CA GLU A 219 5.71 10.03 15.29
C GLU A 219 4.74 9.35 16.29
N ASP A 220 3.66 10.01 16.69
CA ASP A 220 2.69 9.46 17.64
C ASP A 220 1.91 8.27 17.07
N ILE A 221 1.55 8.31 15.78
CA ILE A 221 0.78 7.25 15.12
C ILE A 221 1.61 5.95 15.01
N THR A 222 2.91 6.06 14.74
CA THR A 222 3.80 4.88 14.66
C THR A 222 4.09 4.24 16.01
N ASN A 223 4.11 5.04 17.09
CA ASN A 223 4.24 4.53 18.45
C ASN A 223 2.98 3.78 18.91
N ILE A 224 1.80 4.21 18.44
CA ILE A 224 0.52 3.56 18.75
C ILE A 224 0.39 2.18 18.05
N GLU A 225 0.75 2.05 16.76
CA GLU A 225 0.68 0.74 16.08
C GLU A 225 1.69 -0.29 16.62
N SER A 226 2.86 0.17 17.05
CA SER A 226 3.89 -0.69 17.63
C SER A 226 3.53 -1.17 19.04
N SER A 227 2.93 -0.31 19.87
CA SER A 227 2.46 -0.68 21.22
C SER A 227 1.32 -1.72 21.18
N PHE A 228 0.41 -1.63 20.20
CA PHE A 228 -0.66 -2.61 20.02
C PHE A 228 -0.15 -3.99 19.59
N ARG A 229 0.82 -4.05 18.66
CA ARG A 229 1.43 -5.34 18.26
C ARG A 229 2.19 -6.01 19.41
N GLU A 230 2.81 -5.23 20.28
CA GLU A 230 3.48 -5.75 21.46
C GLU A 230 2.46 -6.31 22.48
N SER A 231 1.38 -5.57 22.72
CA SER A 231 0.27 -5.98 23.59
C SER A 231 -0.41 -7.27 23.12
N GLU A 232 -0.67 -7.40 21.81
CA GLU A 232 -1.23 -8.62 21.21
C GLU A 232 -0.35 -9.85 21.46
N ASN A 233 0.97 -9.71 21.30
CA ASN A 233 1.91 -10.81 21.54
C ASN A 233 1.96 -11.20 23.03
N GLN A 234 1.94 -10.22 23.94
CA GLN A 234 1.93 -10.47 25.38
C GLN A 234 0.64 -11.17 25.83
N ILE A 235 -0.52 -10.76 25.30
CA ILE A 235 -1.81 -11.40 25.56
C ILE A 235 -1.81 -12.84 25.05
N PHE A 236 -1.30 -13.07 23.84
CA PHE A 236 -1.25 -14.41 23.25
C PHE A 236 -0.33 -15.35 24.04
N GLU A 237 0.86 -14.89 24.42
CA GLU A 237 1.78 -15.68 25.27
C GLU A 237 1.22 -15.91 26.69
N LEU A 238 0.44 -14.97 27.22
CA LEU A 238 -0.24 -15.16 28.50
C LEU A 238 -1.29 -16.26 28.39
N LEU A 239 -2.16 -16.21 27.39
CA LEU A 239 -3.24 -17.19 27.23
C LEU A 239 -2.70 -18.61 26.97
N LYS A 240 -1.52 -18.77 26.35
CA LYS A 240 -0.85 -20.09 26.22
C LYS A 240 -0.57 -20.74 27.57
N LYS A 241 -0.28 -19.94 28.60
CA LYS A 241 0.01 -20.43 29.96
C LYS A 241 -1.26 -20.79 30.74
N TYR A 242 -2.44 -20.41 30.25
CA TYR A 242 -3.72 -20.60 30.92
C TYR A 242 -4.75 -21.29 30.01
N PRO A 243 -4.66 -22.63 29.87
CA PRO A 243 -5.54 -23.39 28.96
C PRO A 243 -7.02 -23.34 29.34
N ASN A 244 -7.34 -23.00 30.59
CA ASN A 244 -8.73 -22.81 31.08
C ASN A 244 -9.30 -21.41 30.76
N GLY A 245 -8.57 -20.62 29.97
CA GLY A 245 -8.92 -19.25 29.59
C GLY A 245 -8.80 -18.25 30.73
N LEU A 246 -8.76 -16.97 30.38
CA LEU A 246 -8.70 -15.86 31.33
C LEU A 246 -9.84 -14.87 31.06
N SER A 247 -10.41 -14.29 32.12
CA SER A 247 -11.33 -13.17 31.98
C SER A 247 -10.57 -11.89 31.61
N PHE A 248 -11.30 -10.91 31.07
CA PHE A 248 -10.74 -9.58 30.75
C PHE A 248 -9.99 -8.97 31.94
N ASP A 249 -10.62 -8.91 33.12
CA ASP A 249 -10.01 -8.37 34.35
C ASP A 249 -8.75 -9.13 34.77
N SER A 250 -8.71 -10.44 34.52
CA SER A 250 -7.55 -11.27 34.86
C SER A 250 -6.37 -10.98 33.93
N ILE A 251 -6.63 -10.70 32.65
CA ILE A 251 -5.61 -10.30 31.67
C ILE A 251 -5.11 -8.91 32.01
N HIS A 252 -6.02 -7.95 32.22
CA HIS A 252 -5.70 -6.58 32.62
C HIS A 252 -4.82 -6.55 33.87
N LYS A 253 -5.18 -7.30 34.92
CA LYS A 253 -4.41 -7.38 36.17
C LYS A 253 -3.03 -8.01 35.99
N LYS A 254 -2.87 -8.93 35.03
CA LYS A 254 -1.61 -9.66 34.81
C LYS A 254 -0.62 -8.92 33.91
N LEU A 255 -1.11 -8.14 32.96
CA LEU A 255 -0.27 -7.42 31.99
C LEU A 255 -0.19 -5.91 32.27
N ASN A 256 -1.09 -5.37 33.09
CA ASN A 256 -1.17 -3.94 33.43
C ASN A 256 -1.23 -3.03 32.18
N ILE A 257 -1.96 -3.49 31.17
CA ILE A 257 -2.21 -2.77 29.90
C ILE A 257 -3.46 -1.89 30.08
N PRO A 258 -3.50 -0.64 29.58
CA PRO A 258 -4.70 0.19 29.59
C PRO A 258 -5.93 -0.54 29.02
N ASN A 259 -7.12 -0.30 29.60
CA ASN A 259 -8.35 -0.98 29.19
C ASN A 259 -8.70 -0.80 27.70
N GLU A 260 -8.42 0.37 27.14
CA GLU A 260 -8.68 0.70 25.74
C GLU A 260 -7.80 -0.15 24.82
N ASP A 261 -6.50 -0.18 25.09
CA ASP A 261 -5.52 -0.98 24.36
C ASP A 261 -5.80 -2.48 24.48
N LEU A 262 -6.16 -2.94 25.68
CA LEU A 262 -6.50 -4.34 25.92
C LEU A 262 -7.75 -4.77 25.13
N ASN A 263 -8.79 -3.92 25.10
CA ASN A 263 -9.99 -4.20 24.31
C ASN A 263 -9.66 -4.29 22.81
N GLN A 264 -8.89 -3.33 22.29
CA GLN A 264 -8.55 -3.31 20.88
C GLN A 264 -7.68 -4.51 20.48
N SER A 265 -6.65 -4.86 21.28
CA SER A 265 -5.81 -6.03 21.03
C SER A 265 -6.59 -7.34 21.10
N LEU A 266 -7.54 -7.48 22.03
CA LEU A 266 -8.39 -8.68 22.11
C LEU A 266 -9.34 -8.80 20.90
N GLN A 267 -9.91 -7.69 20.43
CA GLN A 267 -10.72 -7.67 19.21
C GLN A 267 -9.90 -8.06 17.98
N ASN A 268 -8.68 -7.54 17.84
CA ASN A 268 -7.78 -7.87 16.74
C ASN A 268 -7.38 -9.37 16.75
N LEU A 269 -7.06 -9.92 17.93
CA LEU A 269 -6.74 -11.34 18.10
C LEU A 269 -7.94 -12.24 17.80
N GLN A 270 -9.16 -11.81 18.13
CA GLN A 270 -10.39 -12.52 17.79
C GLN A 270 -10.68 -12.46 16.28
N ALA A 271 -10.55 -11.28 15.66
CA ALA A 271 -10.74 -11.09 14.22
C ALA A 271 -9.73 -11.91 13.39
N SER A 272 -8.51 -12.07 13.89
CA SER A 272 -7.48 -12.92 13.27
C SER A 272 -7.60 -14.41 13.60
N SER A 273 -8.68 -14.85 14.26
CA SER A 273 -8.95 -16.25 14.62
C SER A 273 -7.83 -16.90 15.46
N LYS A 274 -7.14 -16.11 16.29
CA LYS A 274 -6.12 -16.61 17.22
C LYS A 274 -6.71 -16.95 18.59
N ILE A 275 -7.79 -16.29 18.98
CA ILE A 275 -8.49 -16.50 20.23
C ILE A 275 -10.01 -16.57 20.02
N TYR A 276 -10.72 -17.19 20.94
CA TYR A 276 -12.18 -17.18 21.00
C TYR A 276 -12.68 -16.88 22.41
N ILE A 277 -13.94 -16.44 22.51
CA ILE A 277 -14.59 -16.09 23.79
C ILE A 277 -15.62 -17.16 24.13
N ASN A 278 -15.55 -17.69 25.35
CA ASN A 278 -16.57 -18.57 25.92
C ASN A 278 -16.77 -18.24 27.40
N GLN A 279 -18.01 -18.12 27.87
CA GLN A 279 -18.34 -17.80 29.27
C GLN A 279 -17.51 -16.62 29.85
N ASN A 280 -17.39 -15.53 29.09
CA ASN A 280 -16.63 -14.32 29.46
C ASN A 280 -15.12 -14.56 29.72
N LYS A 281 -14.57 -15.63 29.15
CA LYS A 281 -13.13 -15.92 29.15
C LYS A 281 -12.61 -16.03 27.72
N TYR A 282 -11.38 -15.57 27.54
CA TYR A 282 -10.63 -15.66 26.31
C TYR A 282 -9.79 -16.93 26.32
N PHE A 283 -9.81 -17.66 25.21
CA PHE A 283 -9.10 -18.92 25.00
C PHE A 283 -8.31 -18.85 23.70
N ILE A 284 -7.20 -19.57 23.61
CA ILE A 284 -6.50 -19.76 22.34
C ILE A 284 -7.24 -20.82 21.51
N LEU A 285 -7.33 -20.57 20.21
CA LEU A 285 -7.79 -21.54 19.21
C LEU A 285 -6.71 -22.57 18.89
#